data_AF-A0AAV4RJJ0-F1
#
_entry.id   AF-A0AAV4RJJ0-F1
#
_cell.length_a   1.000
_cell.length_b   1.000
_cell.length_c   1.000
_cell.angle_alpha   90.00
_cell.angle_beta   90.00
_cell.angle_gamma   90.00
#
_symmetry.space_group_name_H-M   'P 1'
#
loop_
_entity.id
_entity.type
_entity.pdbx_description
1 polymer ?
#
loop_
_entity_poly.entity_id
_entity_poly.type
_entity_poly.pdbx_seq_one_letter_code
_entity_poly.pdbx_strand_id
1 'polypeptide(L)'
;MCGDFNAPYQVWKCFTNRPRGNQLLKFANQTDLDIIAPTTPTIFGYNSTSTIDLALNKNFVFPFYISSLSELSSNHNPIEISS
;
A
#
# COMPACT_ATOMS: atom_id res chain seq x y z
N MET A 1 -0.16 -11.32 -1.31
CA MET A 1 -1.55 -10.88 -1.05
C MET A 1 -1.62 -9.38 -1.33
N CYS A 2 -2.70 -8.87 -1.91
CA CYS A 2 -2.91 -7.42 -2.09
C CYS A 2 -4.33 -7.03 -1.68
N GLY A 3 -4.52 -5.80 -1.21
CA GLY A 3 -5.84 -5.29 -0.82
C GLY A 3 -5.78 -4.03 0.04
N ASP A 4 -6.95 -3.59 0.49
CA ASP A 4 -7.11 -2.45 1.41
C ASP A 4 -6.81 -2.88 2.86
N PHE A 5 -5.71 -2.38 3.43
CA PHE A 5 -5.33 -2.67 4.80
C PHE A 5 -5.82 -1.61 5.80
N ASN A 6 -6.28 -0.44 5.33
CA ASN A 6 -6.68 0.70 6.16
C ASN A 6 -5.72 0.97 7.34
N ALA A 7 -4.42 0.89 7.03
CA ALA A 7 -3.33 1.02 7.97
C ALA A 7 -2.38 2.12 7.50
N PRO A 8 -2.57 3.40 7.90
CA PRO A 8 -1.67 4.47 7.50
C PRO A 8 -0.31 4.40 8.22
N TYR A 9 0.78 4.54 7.45
CA TYR A 9 2.15 4.62 7.97
C TYR A 9 3.09 5.36 7.02
N GLN A 10 4.08 6.04 7.57
CA GLN A 10 5.02 6.87 6.81
C GLN A 10 5.93 6.06 5.88
N VAL A 11 6.24 4.80 6.22
CA VAL A 11 7.05 3.90 5.36
C VAL A 11 6.41 3.72 3.98
N TRP A 12 5.08 3.68 3.91
CA TRP A 12 4.33 3.64 2.65
C TRP A 12 3.70 4.99 2.30
N LYS A 13 4.36 6.10 2.66
CA LYS A 13 4.06 7.47 2.22
C LYS A 13 2.74 8.08 2.72
N CYS A 14 2.22 7.62 3.86
CA CYS A 14 1.14 8.33 4.55
C CYS A 14 1.68 9.48 5.43
N PHE A 15 0.91 10.56 5.57
CA PHE A 15 1.30 11.72 6.38
C PHE A 15 1.46 11.41 7.88
N THR A 16 0.75 10.40 8.39
CA THR A 16 0.74 10.06 9.83
C THR A 16 0.88 8.57 10.05
N ASN A 17 1.53 8.21 11.16
CA ASN A 17 1.58 6.84 11.65
C ASN A 17 0.34 6.57 12.51
N ARG A 18 -0.35 5.47 12.24
CA ARG A 18 -1.47 5.00 13.06
C ARG A 18 -1.12 3.65 13.72
N PRO A 19 -1.78 3.28 14.84
CA PRO A 19 -1.53 2.01 15.52
C PRO A 19 -1.63 0.79 14.59
N ARG A 20 -2.57 0.79 13.66
CA ARG A 20 -2.72 -0.27 12.63
C ARG A 20 -1.51 -0.37 11.71
N GLY A 21 -0.90 0.74 11.32
CA GLY A 21 0.34 0.75 10.53
C GLY A 21 1.52 0.14 11.29
N ASN A 22 1.67 0.47 12.58
CA ASN A 22 2.67 -0.17 13.44
C ASN A 22 2.45 -1.68 13.57
N GLN A 23 1.19 -2.12 13.73
CA GLN A 23 0.85 -3.54 13.82
C GLN A 23 1.15 -4.28 12.52
N LEU A 24 0.82 -3.69 11.37
CA LEU A 24 1.09 -4.26 10.06
C LEU A 24 2.60 -4.39 9.80
N LEU A 25 3.37 -3.36 10.10
CA LEU A 25 4.84 -3.40 9.98
C LEU A 25 5.45 -4.46 10.90
N LYS A 26 4.99 -4.54 12.15
CA LYS A 26 5.46 -5.55 13.09
C LYS A 26 5.14 -6.96 12.60
N PHE A 27 3.92 -7.19 12.11
CA PHE A 27 3.50 -8.47 11.56
C PHE A 27 4.36 -8.87 10.36
N ALA A 28 4.59 -7.95 9.42
CA ALA A 28 5.42 -8.19 8.24
C ALA A 28 6.85 -8.58 8.64
N ASN A 29 7.46 -7.83 9.57
CA ASN A 29 8.79 -8.15 10.09
C ASN A 29 8.86 -9.51 10.80
N GLN A 30 7.82 -9.87 11.57
CA GLN A 30 7.77 -11.15 12.29
C GLN A 30 7.55 -12.35 11.38
N THR A 31 6.92 -12.14 10.22
CA THR A 31 6.57 -13.21 9.27
C THR A 31 7.49 -13.29 8.06
N ASP A 32 8.50 -12.40 8.00
CA ASP A 32 9.43 -12.23 6.90
C ASP A 32 8.69 -11.94 5.59
N LEU A 33 7.82 -10.93 5.65
CA LEU A 33 7.06 -10.42 4.51
C LEU A 33 7.54 -9.02 4.13
N ASP A 34 7.63 -8.76 2.84
CA ASP A 34 7.82 -7.42 2.30
C ASP A 34 6.48 -6.71 2.19
N ILE A 35 6.42 -5.48 2.69
CA ILE A 35 5.32 -4.55 2.41
C ILE A 35 5.69 -3.74 1.19
N ILE A 36 4.93 -3.91 0.11
CA ILE A 36 5.10 -3.18 -1.13
C ILE A 36 3.96 -2.16 -1.24
N ALA A 37 4.34 -0.90 -1.36
CA ALA A 37 3.43 0.20 -1.60
C ALA A 37 3.58 0.71 -3.05
N PRO A 38 2.48 1.08 -3.72
CA PRO A 38 2.56 1.73 -5.02
C PRO A 38 3.35 3.05 -4.94
N THR A 39 3.91 3.47 -6.07
CA THR A 39 4.70 4.70 -6.14
C THR A 39 3.85 5.96 -5.94
N THR A 40 2.55 5.87 -6.25
CA THR A 40 1.52 6.91 -6.11
C THR A 40 0.51 6.56 -4.99
N PRO A 41 -0.11 7.57 -4.34
CA PRO A 41 -1.19 7.33 -3.38
C PRO A 41 -2.36 6.54 -3.98
N THR A 42 -3.07 5.80 -3.14
CA THR A 42 -4.21 4.97 -3.55
C THR A 42 -5.56 5.63 -3.22
N ILE A 43 -5.55 6.60 -2.31
CA ILE A 43 -6.69 7.46 -1.97
C ILE A 43 -6.32 8.92 -2.18
N PHE A 44 -7.17 9.62 -2.92
CA PHE A 44 -7.12 11.06 -3.14
C PHE A 44 -8.36 11.71 -2.50
N GLY A 45 -8.18 12.31 -1.33
CA GLY A 45 -9.15 13.18 -0.71
C GLY A 45 -8.96 14.63 -1.15
N TYR A 46 -9.93 15.50 -0.84
CA TYR A 46 -9.93 16.91 -1.24
C TYR A 46 -8.68 17.69 -0.76
N ASN A 47 -8.14 17.36 0.42
CA ASN A 47 -6.96 18.01 1.02
C ASN A 47 -5.90 17.00 1.53
N SER A 48 -6.04 15.72 1.21
CA SER A 48 -5.15 14.69 1.73
C SER A 48 -5.03 13.52 0.78
N THR A 49 -3.86 12.90 0.76
CA THR A 49 -3.62 11.66 0.04
C THR A 49 -3.15 10.59 1.02
N SER A 50 -3.51 9.33 0.76
CA SER A 50 -3.06 8.20 1.57
C SER A 50 -2.82 6.98 0.71
N THR A 51 -1.90 6.12 1.15
CA THR A 51 -1.61 4.84 0.53
C THR A 51 -2.00 3.77 1.55
N ILE A 52 -3.19 3.19 1.40
CA ILE A 52 -3.68 2.15 2.32
C ILE A 52 -3.95 0.82 1.63
N ASP A 53 -3.96 0.83 0.31
CA ASP A 53 -3.95 -0.37 -0.51
C ASP A 53 -2.49 -0.78 -0.72
N LEU A 54 -2.14 -1.97 -0.23
CA LEU A 54 -0.76 -2.46 -0.16
C LEU A 54 -0.69 -3.89 -0.70
N ALA A 55 0.52 -4.34 -1.02
CA ALA A 55 0.81 -5.74 -1.27
C ALA A 55 1.77 -6.30 -0.20
N LEU A 56 1.46 -7.49 0.30
CA LEU A 56 2.35 -8.29 1.14
C LEU A 56 2.93 -9.42 0.29
N ASN A 57 4.26 -9.52 0.28
CA ASN A 57 4.99 -10.52 -0.48
C ASN A 57 5.88 -11.37 0.43
N LYS A 58 6.08 -12.65 0.08
CA LYS A 58 7.07 -13.52 0.71
C LYS A 58 7.96 -14.10 -0.38
N ASN A 59 9.18 -13.59 -0.50
CA ASN A 59 10.20 -14.16 -1.40
C ASN A 59 9.77 -14.32 -2.88
N PHE A 60 8.97 -13.42 -3.46
CA PHE A 60 8.88 -13.35 -4.93
C PHE A 60 10.07 -12.59 -5.50
N VAL A 61 10.93 -13.31 -6.22
CA VAL A 61 12.00 -12.74 -7.07
C VAL A 61 11.49 -12.74 -8.51
N PHE A 62 10.70 -11.74 -8.88
CA PHE A 62 10.44 -11.36 -10.28
C PHE A 62 10.39 -9.83 -10.33
N PRO A 63 10.91 -9.16 -11.36
CA PRO A 63 10.68 -7.73 -11.52
C PRO A 63 9.18 -7.51 -11.70
N PHE A 64 8.56 -6.76 -10.79
CA PHE A 64 7.16 -6.35 -10.92
C PHE A 64 7.05 -4.83 -10.72
N TYR A 65 6.16 -4.20 -11.48
CA TYR A 65 5.81 -2.79 -11.31
C TYR A 65 4.46 -2.68 -10.60
N ILE A 66 4.38 -1.83 -9.57
CA ILE A 66 3.13 -1.52 -8.86
C ILE A 66 2.82 -0.03 -9.00
N SER A 67 1.71 0.29 -9.67
CA SER A 67 1.20 1.65 -9.85
C SER A 67 -0.29 1.73 -9.52
N SER A 68 -0.72 2.87 -8.97
CA SER A 68 -2.14 3.18 -8.79
C SER A 68 -2.66 3.89 -10.04
N LEU A 69 -3.80 3.43 -10.57
CA LEU A 69 -4.46 3.98 -11.76
C LEU A 69 -5.63 4.87 -11.32
N SER A 70 -5.61 6.14 -11.68
CA SER A 70 -6.68 7.11 -11.35
C SER A 70 -7.84 7.07 -12.38
N GLU A 71 -8.44 5.90 -12.64
CA GLU A 71 -9.42 5.73 -13.73
C GLU A 71 -10.86 5.38 -13.29
N LEU A 72 -11.29 5.70 -12.07
CA LEU A 72 -12.69 5.50 -11.66
C LEU A 72 -13.26 6.70 -10.90
N SER A 73 -14.58 6.92 -11.02
CA SER A 73 -15.37 7.91 -10.28
C SER A 73 -15.50 7.61 -8.77
N SER A 74 -14.62 6.76 -8.24
CA SER A 74 -14.53 6.31 -6.85
C SER A 74 -13.28 6.91 -6.22
N ASN A 75 -13.30 7.14 -4.90
CA ASN A 75 -12.15 7.66 -4.16
C ASN A 75 -11.05 6.60 -3.88
N HIS A 76 -11.20 5.38 -4.41
CA HIS A 76 -10.21 4.31 -4.38
C HIS A 76 -9.65 4.08 -5.80
N ASN A 77 -8.32 4.14 -5.93
CA ASN A 77 -7.63 3.80 -7.18
C ASN A 77 -7.28 2.31 -7.22
N PRO A 78 -7.59 1.57 -8.31
CA PRO A 78 -7.09 0.22 -8.50
C PRO A 78 -5.55 0.16 -8.54
N ILE A 79 -5.01 -0.92 -7.98
CA ILE A 79 -3.58 -1.26 -8.04
C ILE A 79 -3.37 -2.27 -9.16
N GLU A 80 -2.45 -1.96 -10.09
CA GLU A 80 -1.98 -2.90 -11.11
C GLU A 80 -0.65 -3.54 -10.69
N ILE A 81 -0.52 -4.84 -10.92
CA ILE A 81 0.74 -5.59 -10.77
C ILE A 81 1.02 -6.27 -12.11
N SER A 82 2.10 -5.88 -12.79
CA SER A 82 2.53 -6.46 -14.06
C SER A 82 3.96 -7.00 -13.98
N SER A 83 4.24 -8.07 -14.74
CA SER A 83 5.53 -8.77 -14.89
C SER A 83 6.17 -8.49 -16.25
#